data_AF-A0A961CZ23-F1
#
_entry.id   AF-A0A961CZ23-F1
#
_cell.length_a   1.000
_cell.length_b   1.000
_cell.length_c   1.000
_cell.angle_alpha   90.00
_cell.angle_beta   90.00
_cell.angle_gamma   90.00
#
_symmetry.space_group_name_H-M   'P 1'
#
loop_
_entity.id
_entity.type
_entity.pdbx_description
1 polymer ?
#
loop_
_entity_poly.entity_id
_entity_poly.type
_entity_poly.pdbx_seq_one_letter_code
_entity_poly.pdbx_strand_id
1 'polypeptide(L)' 'DERFGQRVAAVVQFRDGQSATLEELDEACRKLVAGYKVPRELHIVESVQRAPSGKPDYPWAKSTAESGRHLVS' A
#
# COMPACT_ATOMS: atom_id res chain seq x y z
N ASP A 1 -6.30 6.39 11.41
CA ASP A 1 -6.13 6.51 12.87
C ASP A 1 -6.53 7.92 13.26
N GLU A 2 -7.69 8.07 13.87
CA GLU A 2 -8.22 9.38 14.32
C GLU A 2 -7.31 10.04 15.37
N ARG A 3 -6.36 9.30 15.95
CA ARG A 3 -5.38 9.81 16.94
C ARG A 3 -4.11 10.42 16.34
N PHE A 4 -3.75 10.13 15.08
CA PHE A 4 -2.48 10.58 14.49
C PHE A 4 -2.61 11.26 13.11
N GLY A 5 -3.81 11.33 12.52
CA GLY A 5 -4.08 12.03 11.26
C GLY A 5 -3.57 11.33 9.99
N GLN A 6 -2.62 10.39 10.10
CA GLN A 6 -2.10 9.59 8.99
C GLN A 6 -1.87 8.13 9.41
N ARG A 7 -1.91 7.23 8.42
CA ARG A 7 -1.63 5.78 8.56
C ARG A 7 -0.71 5.33 7.43
N VAL A 8 0.14 4.34 7.70
CA VAL A 8 0.99 3.74 6.66
C VAL A 8 0.12 2.84 5.79
N ALA A 9 0.02 3.15 4.51
CA ALA A 9 -0.72 2.36 3.54
C ALA A 9 0.23 1.82 2.45
N ALA A 10 -0.01 0.60 1.99
CA ALA A 10 0.65 0.01 0.85
C ALA A 10 -0.30 -0.01 -0.35
N VAL A 11 0.13 0.54 -1.48
CA VAL A 11 -0.56 0.41 -2.78
C VAL A 11 0.28 -0.55 -3.63
N VAL A 12 -0.27 -1.71 -3.93
CA VAL A 12 0.48 -2.85 -4.48
C VAL A 12 -0.15 -3.32 -5.78
N GLN A 13 0.69 -3.49 -6.80
CA GLN A 13 0.39 -4.30 -7.96
C GLN A 13 1.17 -5.60 -7.83
N PHE A 14 0.45 -6.72 -7.72
CA PHE A 14 1.07 -8.03 -7.74
C PHE A 14 1.45 -8.43 -9.17
N ARG A 15 2.41 -9.35 -9.28
CA ARG A 15 2.67 -10.07 -10.54
C ARG A 15 1.55 -11.07 -10.79
N ASP A 16 1.40 -11.48 -12.04
CA ASP A 16 0.38 -12.45 -12.44
C ASP A 16 0.42 -13.72 -11.58
N GLY A 17 -0.75 -14.10 -11.07
CA GLY A 17 -0.92 -15.28 -10.20
C GLY A 17 -0.32 -15.14 -8.80
N GLN A 18 0.09 -13.93 -8.38
CA GLN A 18 0.57 -13.65 -7.02
C GLN A 18 -0.45 -12.81 -6.24
N SER A 19 -0.49 -13.03 -4.93
CA SER A 19 -1.30 -12.26 -3.98
C SER A 19 -0.68 -12.33 -2.60
N ALA A 20 -1.04 -11.39 -1.75
CA ALA A 20 -0.82 -11.50 -0.30
C ALA A 20 -1.92 -10.74 0.43
N THR A 21 -2.22 -11.17 1.66
CA THR A 21 -3.08 -10.42 2.58
C THR A 21 -2.31 -9.32 3.31
N LEU A 22 -3.03 -8.45 4.02
CA LEU A 22 -2.40 -7.44 4.86
C LEU A 22 -1.59 -8.09 5.99
N GLU A 23 -2.07 -9.19 6.58
CA GLU A 23 -1.39 -9.94 7.64
C GLU A 23 -0.10 -10.56 7.14
N GLU A 24 -0.12 -11.20 5.96
CA GLU A 24 1.08 -11.78 5.35
C GLU A 24 2.15 -10.71 5.06
N LEU A 25 1.73 -9.52 4.60
CA LEU A 25 2.63 -8.38 4.43
C LEU A 25 3.14 -7.82 5.76
N ASP A 26 2.29 -7.71 6.78
CA ASP A 26 2.67 -7.25 8.12
C ASP A 26 3.76 -8.17 8.71
N GLU A 27 3.54 -9.49 8.69
CA GLU A 27 4.50 -10.48 9.18
C GLU A 27 5.84 -10.44 8.43
N ALA A 28 5.80 -10.27 7.11
CA ALA A 28 7.00 -10.13 6.29
C ALA A 28 7.76 -8.83 6.60
N CYS A 29 7.04 -7.70 6.68
CA CYS A 29 7.65 -6.39 6.92
C CYS A 29 8.26 -6.27 8.32
N ARG A 30 7.66 -6.87 9.36
CA ARG A 30 8.19 -6.82 10.74
C ARG A 30 9.59 -7.42 10.89
N LYS A 31 9.99 -8.31 9.97
CA LYS A 31 11.33 -8.92 9.94
C LYS A 31 12.39 -7.98 9.35
N LEU A 32 11.97 -6.94 8.63
CA LEU A 32 12.83 -6.09 7.80
C LEU A 32 12.86 -4.63 8.24
N VAL A 33 11.78 -4.14 8.84
CA VAL A 33 11.64 -2.73 9.25
C VAL A 33 11.06 -2.60 10.66
N ALA A 34 11.30 -1.44 11.29
CA ALA A 34 10.70 -1.11 12.57
C ALA A 34 9.16 -1.14 12.48
N GLY A 35 8.50 -1.62 13.54
CA GLY A 35 7.06 -1.89 13.55
C GLY A 35 6.15 -0.70 13.18
N TYR A 36 6.58 0.54 13.45
CA TYR A 36 5.81 1.73 13.08
C TYR A 36 5.83 2.03 11.56
N LYS A 37 6.71 1.38 10.79
CA LYS A 37 6.79 1.49 9.32
C LYS A 37 6.01 0.39 8.60
N VAL A 38 5.44 -0.55 9.34
CA VAL A 38 4.67 -1.65 8.76
C VAL A 38 3.32 -1.12 8.27
N PRO A 39 2.89 -1.44 7.04
CA PRO A 39 1.60 -1.03 6.53
C PRO A 39 0.46 -1.49 7.43
N ARG A 40 -0.49 -0.60 7.66
CA ARG A 40 -1.76 -0.90 8.35
C ARG A 40 -2.91 -1.09 7.37
N GLU A 41 -2.64 -0.87 6.09
CA GLU A 41 -3.60 -0.98 5.00
C GLU A 41 -2.94 -1.43 3.73
N LEU A 42 -3.71 -2.18 2.95
CA LEU A 42 -3.31 -2.71 1.67
C LEU A 42 -4.38 -2.37 0.62
N HIS A 43 -3.93 -1.71 -0.45
CA HIS A 43 -4.73 -1.43 -1.64
C HIS A 43 -4.15 -2.21 -2.81
N ILE A 44 -4.91 -3.15 -3.37
CA ILE A 44 -4.46 -3.98 -4.51
C ILE A 44 -4.99 -3.40 -5.81
N VAL A 45 -4.08 -2.90 -6.64
CA VAL A 45 -4.39 -2.27 -7.93
C VAL A 45 -3.98 -3.17 -9.09
N GLU A 46 -4.67 -3.03 -10.22
CA GLU A 46 -4.28 -3.71 -11.47
C GLU A 46 -2.96 -3.15 -12.02
N SER A 47 -2.72 -1.85 -11.87
CA SER A 47 -1.51 -1.18 -12.35
C SER A 47 -1.10 -0.02 -11.46
N VAL A 48 0.18 0.02 -11.07
CA VAL A 48 0.77 1.16 -10.39
C VAL A 48 1.06 2.27 -11.40
N GLN A 49 0.46 3.45 -11.18
CA GLN A 49 0.67 4.59 -12.07
C GLN A 49 2.06 5.20 -11.88
N ARG A 50 2.61 5.69 -13.00
CA ARG A 50 3.93 6.31 -13.08
C ARG A 50 3.82 7.65 -13.78
N ALA A 51 4.59 8.62 -13.32
CA ALA A 51 4.73 9.90 -14.01
C ALA A 51 5.41 9.69 -15.38
N PRO A 52 5.33 10.64 -16.33
CA PRO A 52 6.01 10.55 -17.62
C PRO A 52 7.53 10.30 -17.53
N SER A 53 8.15 10.67 -16.41
CA SER A 53 9.56 10.39 -16.11
C SER A 53 9.85 8.96 -15.63
N GLY A 54 8.84 8.10 -15.53
CA GLY A 54 8.93 6.75 -15.00
C GLY A 54 8.98 6.65 -13.47
N LYS A 55 8.97 7.78 -12.75
CA LYS A 55 8.92 7.79 -11.28
C LYS A 55 7.54 7.36 -10.77
N PRO A 56 7.44 6.82 -9.53
CA PRO A 56 6.15 6.59 -8.89
C PRO A 56 5.29 7.85 -8.88
N ASP A 57 4.01 7.72 -9.22
CA ASP A 57 3.03 8.80 -9.12
C ASP A 57 2.46 8.84 -7.68
N TYR A 58 3.11 9.60 -6.81
CA TYR A 58 2.70 9.75 -5.42
C TYR A 58 1.34 10.43 -5.24
N PRO A 59 0.97 11.49 -5.99
CA PRO A 59 -0.38 12.05 -5.95
C PRO A 59 -1.47 11.01 -6.25
N TRP A 60 -1.29 10.19 -7.30
CA TRP A 60 -2.23 9.11 -7.60
C TRP A 60 -2.28 8.04 -6.50
N ALA A 61 -1.11 7.63 -5.98
CA ALA A 61 -1.04 6.62 -4.93
C ALA A 61 -1.73 7.10 -3.64
N LYS A 62 -1.51 8.37 -3.27
CA LYS A 62 -2.16 9.02 -2.12
C LYS A 62 -3.68 9.08 -2.31
N SER A 63 -4.15 9.54 -3.48
CA SER A 63 -5.58 9.60 -3.79
C SER A 63 -6.23 8.21 -3.75
N THR A 64 -5.55 7.18 -4.24
CA THR A 64 -6.01 5.80 -4.19
C THR A 64 -6.22 5.35 -2.75
N ALA A 65 -5.22 5.55 -1.88
CA ALA A 65 -5.30 5.18 -0.47
C ALA A 65 -6.39 5.96 0.30
N GLU A 66 -6.47 7.28 0.09
CA GLU A 66 -7.47 8.14 0.75
C GLU A 66 -8.90 7.85 0.30
N SER A 67 -9.10 7.40 -0.95
CA SER A 67 -10.43 7.08 -1.49
C SER A 67 -11.03 5.80 -0.93
N GLY A 68 -10.24 4.94 -0.27
CA GLY A 68 -10.68 3.61 0.16
C GLY A 68 -10.89 2.61 -1.00
N ARG A 69 -10.73 3.02 -2.27
CA ARG A 69 -10.81 2.12 -3.42
C ARG A 69 -9.69 1.08 -3.33
N HIS A 70 -9.96 -0.12 -3.83
CA HIS A 70 -9.00 -1.23 -3.85
C HIS A 70 -8.55 -1.71 -2.46
N LEU A 71 -9.13 -1.19 -1.38
CA LEU A 71 -8.82 -1.62 -0.02
C LEU A 71 -9.22 -3.09 0.13
N VAL A 72 -8.29 -3.89 0.64
CA VAL A 72 -8.55 -5.28 1.02
C VAL A 72 -9.16 -5.29 2.42
N SER A 73 -10.33 -5.92 2.55
CA SER A 73 -11.03 -6.13 3.81
C SER A 73 -10.55 -7.37 4.54
#